data_AF-A0AA96LQ35-F1
#
_entry.id   AF-A0AA96LQ35-F1
#
_cell.length_a   1.000
_cell.length_b   1.000
_cell.length_c   1.000
_cell.angle_alpha   90.00
_cell.angle_beta   90.00
_cell.angle_gamma   90.00
#
_symmetry.space_group_name_H-M   'P 1'
#
loop_
_entity.id
_entity.type
_entity.pdbx_description
1 polymer ?
#
loop_
_entity_poly.entity_id
_entity_poly.type
_entity_poly.pdbx_seq_one_letter_code
_entity_poly.pdbx_strand_id
1 'polypeptide(L)' 'MTKQFAIDVAKKLYRENDQSYFVIRDPETDEFKVVDKKERDLRNLNAWVVFSIETDI' A
#
# COMPACT_ATOMS: atom_id res chain seq x y z
N MET A 1 -3.91 3.37 12.70
CA MET A 1 -3.79 4.31 11.55
C MET A 1 -5.13 4.35 10.82
N THR A 2 -5.61 5.50 10.32
CA THR A 2 -6.87 5.52 9.54
C THR A 2 -6.60 5.17 8.08
N LYS A 3 -7.62 4.65 7.37
CA LYS A 3 -7.54 4.36 5.93
C LYS A 3 -7.07 5.59 5.13
N GLN A 4 -7.66 6.75 5.41
CA GLN A 4 -7.34 8.00 4.70
C GLN A 4 -5.87 8.40 4.92
N PHE A 5 -5.38 8.31 6.15
CA PHE A 5 -3.99 8.60 6.45
C PHE A 5 -3.03 7.65 5.71
N ALA A 6 -3.33 6.35 5.66
CA ALA A 6 -2.50 5.39 4.93
C ALA A 6 -2.46 5.68 3.42
N ILE A 7 -3.59 6.11 2.83
CA ILE A 7 -3.66 6.55 1.43
C ILE A 7 -2.81 7.79 1.20
N ASP A 8 -2.87 8.77 2.10
CA ASP A 8 -2.10 10.01 1.98
C ASP A 8 -0.58 9.74 2.10
N VAL A 9 -0.19 8.80 2.96
CA VAL A 9 1.19 8.30 3.05
C VAL A 9 1.62 7.61 1.76
N ALA A 10 0.79 6.72 1.20
CA ALA A 10 1.10 6.04 -0.06
C ALA A 10 1.30 7.04 -1.21
N LYS A 11 0.45 8.08 -1.29
CA LYS A 11 0.60 9.17 -2.29
C LYS A 11 1.88 9.98 -2.08
N LYS A 12 2.25 10.25 -0.83
CA LYS A 12 3.49 10.97 -0.51
C LYS A 12 4.71 10.15 -0.97
N LEU A 13 4.77 8.88 -0.58
CA LEU A 13 5.86 7.98 -0.95
C LEU A 13 5.97 7.80 -2.46
N TYR A 14 4.83 7.68 -3.15
CA TYR A 14 4.78 7.63 -4.61
C TYR A 14 5.44 8.86 -5.24
N ARG A 15 5.09 10.07 -4.79
CA ARG A 15 5.66 11.33 -5.31
C ARG A 15 7.15 11.46 -5.04
N GLU A 16 7.64 10.89 -3.93
CA GLU A 16 9.04 10.99 -3.53
C GLU A 16 9.93 9.97 -4.25
N ASN A 17 9.41 8.79 -4.58
CA ASN A 17 10.22 7.66 -5.04
C ASN A 17 9.87 7.15 -6.44
N ASP A 18 8.77 7.60 -7.04
CA ASP A 18 8.26 7.15 -8.36
C ASP A 18 8.11 5.63 -8.45
N GLN A 19 7.58 5.03 -7.37
CA GLN A 19 7.40 3.58 -7.23
C GLN A 19 5.97 3.22 -6.85
N SER A 20 5.55 2.00 -7.20
CA SER A 20 4.21 1.51 -6.86
C SER A 20 4.06 1.23 -5.36
N TYR A 21 3.00 1.75 -4.75
CA TYR A 21 2.66 1.54 -3.34
C TYR A 21 1.21 1.06 -3.19
N PHE A 22 1.00 0.25 -2.16
CA PHE A 22 -0.26 -0.42 -1.88
C PHE A 22 -0.64 -0.20 -0.43
N VAL A 23 -1.91 0.14 -0.18
CA VAL A 23 -2.48 0.14 1.16
C VAL A 23 -3.20 -1.17 1.34
N ILE A 24 -2.81 -1.92 2.35
CA ILE A 24 -3.46 -3.17 2.75
C ILE A 24 -4.22 -2.99 4.06
N ARG A 25 -5.29 -3.75 4.25
CA ARG A 25 -5.99 -3.90 5.53
C ARG A 25 -5.64 -5.28 6.10
N ASP A 26 -4.94 -5.31 7.21
CA ASP A 26 -4.59 -6.53 7.91
C ASP A 26 -5.86 -7.20 8.47
N PRO A 27 -6.20 -8.43 8.07
CA PRO A 27 -7.44 -9.08 8.49
C PRO A 27 -7.41 -9.48 9.98
N GLU A 28 -6.24 -9.60 10.60
CA GLU A 28 -6.11 -10.03 11.99
C GLU A 28 -6.19 -8.84 12.95
N THR A 29 -5.56 -7.71 12.60
CA THR A 29 -5.47 -6.52 13.47
C THR A 29 -6.42 -5.39 13.09
N ASP A 30 -7.09 -5.49 11.95
CA ASP A 30 -7.91 -4.43 11.34
C ASP A 30 -7.14 -3.14 11.00
N GLU A 31 -5.82 -3.22 10.94
CA GLU A 31 -4.96 -2.05 10.70
C GLU A 31 -4.66 -1.82 9.22
N PHE A 32 -4.46 -0.56 8.85
CA PHE A 32 -4.00 -0.18 7.52
C PHE A 32 -2.48 -0.03 7.50
N LYS A 33 -1.84 -0.70 6.54
CA LYS A 33 -0.39 -0.64 6.31
C LYS A 33 -0.10 -0.25 4.87
N VAL A 34 0.99 0.48 4.65
CA VAL A 34 1.48 0.82 3.31
C VAL A 34 2.66 -0.08 3.00
N VAL A 35 2.61 -0.75 1.86
CA VAL A 35 3.65 -1.68 1.39
C VAL A 35 4.03 -1.34 -0.04
N ASP A 36 5.28 -1.61 -0.42
CA ASP A 36 5.72 -1.49 -1.81
C ASP A 36 5.36 -2.74 -2.64
N LYS A 37 5.60 -2.68 -3.95
CA LYS A 37 5.35 -3.80 -4.87
C LYS A 37 6.09 -5.08 -4.48
N LYS A 38 7.35 -4.97 -4.04
CA LYS A 38 8.18 -6.14 -3.69
C LYS A 38 7.63 -6.84 -2.46
N GLU A 39 7.28 -6.08 -1.42
CA GLU A 39 6.70 -6.64 -0.20
C GLU A 39 5.32 -7.25 -0.47
N ARG A 40 4.47 -6.56 -1.26
CA ARG A 40 3.16 -7.08 -1.70
C ARG A 40 3.29 -8.45 -2.37
N ASP A 41 4.23 -8.57 -3.31
CA ASP A 41 4.42 -9.79 -4.09
C ASP A 41 5.04 -10.91 -3.26
N LEU A 42 6.05 -10.59 -2.44
CA LEU A 42 6.72 -11.54 -1.54
C LEU A 42 5.72 -12.18 -0.56
N ARG A 43 4.79 -11.38 -0.04
CA ARG A 43 3.82 -11.79 0.98
C ARG A 43 2.44 -12.13 0.41
N ASN A 44 2.29 -12.10 -0.91
CA ASN A 44 1.05 -12.36 -1.64
C ASN A 44 -0.17 -11.58 -1.08
N LEU A 45 0.00 -10.28 -0.85
CA LEU A 45 -0.96 -9.44 -0.12
C LEU A 45 -2.13 -8.92 -0.98
N ASN A 46 -2.24 -9.35 -2.24
CA ASN A 46 -3.21 -8.83 -3.21
C ASN A 46 -4.66 -8.89 -2.70
N ALA A 47 -5.03 -9.94 -1.98
CA ALA A 47 -6.37 -10.12 -1.43
C ALA A 47 -6.75 -9.08 -0.35
N TRP A 48 -5.76 -8.38 0.20
CA TRP A 48 -5.93 -7.44 1.31
C TRP A 48 -5.70 -5.99 0.90
N VAL A 49 -5.40 -5.74 -0.37
CA VAL A 49 -5.21 -4.39 -0.91
C VAL A 49 -6.56 -3.65 -0.94
N VAL A 50 -6.59 -2.47 -0.32
CA VAL A 50 -7.75 -1.58 -0.30
C VAL A 50 -7.55 -0.31 -1.13
N PHE A 51 -6.31 -0.04 -1.55
CA PHE A 51 -5.94 1.07 -2.43
C PHE A 51 -4.55 0.80 -3.04
N SER A 52 -4.32 1.18 -4.29
CA SER A 52 -3.04 1.07 -4.98
C SER A 52 -2.72 2.31 -5.81
N ILE A 53 -1.43 2.61 -5.93
CA ILE A 53 -0.87 3.52 -6.93
C ILE A 53 0.20 2.74 -7.66
N GLU A 54 0.05 2.61 -8.97
CA GLU A 54 0.92 1.82 -9.82
C GLU A 54 1.61 2.71 -10.85
N THR A 55 2.84 2.36 -11.18
CA THR A 55 3.62 2.95 -12.27
C THR A 55 3.63 1.98 -13.45
N ASP A 56 3.45 2.48 -14.67
CA ASP A 56 3.50 1.71 -15.92
C ASP A 56 4.93 1.30 -16.36
N ILE A 57 5.94 1.55 -15.53
CA ILE A 57 7.37 1.39 -15.87
C ILE A 57 7.81 -0.06 -15.68
#